data_AF-A0A1S6HLQ6-F1
#
_entry.id   AF-A0A1S6HLQ6-F1
#
_cell.length_a   1.000
_cell.length_b   1.000
_cell.length_c   1.000
_cell.angle_alpha   90.00
_cell.angle_beta   90.00
_cell.angle_gamma   90.00
#
_symmetry.space_group_name_H-M   'P 1'
#
loop_
_entity.id
_entity.type
_entity.pdbx_description
1 polymer ?
#
loop_
_entity_poly.entity_id
_entity_poly.type
_entity_poly.pdbx_seq_one_letter_code
_entity_poly.pdbx_strand_id
1 'polypeptide(L)'
;MDVNPTSFKFNEEYEKFKELGHYVSDSKSYVSVFGEKANGNFTYVIYFWDLSEYEHIGEGFWSCIGSGGIYSSLFTVKSEAKRELCLISNLNITRI
;
A
#
# COMPACT_ATOMS: atom_id res chain seq x y z
N MET A 1 -4.35 -22.71 2.25
CA MET A 1 -5.05 -22.02 1.14
C MET A 1 -4.41 -20.65 1.05
N ASP A 2 -3.84 -20.28 -0.09
CA ASP A 2 -3.35 -18.92 -0.33
C ASP A 2 -4.57 -18.00 -0.41
N VAL A 3 -4.93 -17.39 0.71
CA VAL A 3 -5.97 -16.35 0.80
C VAL A 3 -5.37 -15.05 0.23
N ASN A 4 -4.88 -15.12 -1.01
CA ASN A 4 -4.37 -13.96 -1.72
C ASN A 4 -5.58 -13.09 -2.07
N PRO A 5 -5.56 -11.80 -1.70
CA PRO A 5 -6.67 -10.91 -1.98
C PRO A 5 -6.85 -10.78 -3.49
N THR A 6 -8.02 -11.17 -3.99
CA THR A 6 -8.38 -11.10 -5.41
C THR A 6 -8.64 -9.66 -5.86
N SER A 7 -8.82 -8.72 -4.93
CA SER A 7 -9.04 -7.31 -5.24
C SER A 7 -8.51 -6.38 -4.15
N PHE A 8 -7.93 -5.26 -4.59
CA PHE A 8 -7.61 -4.10 -3.77
C PHE A 8 -8.50 -2.95 -4.25
N LYS A 9 -9.18 -2.29 -3.30
CA LYS A 9 -10.02 -1.12 -3.61
C LYS A 9 -9.52 0.07 -2.80
N PHE A 10 -9.01 1.06 -3.52
CA PHE A 10 -8.57 2.31 -2.93
C PHE A 10 -9.76 3.22 -2.64
N ASN A 11 -9.75 3.91 -1.49
CA ASN A 11 -10.78 4.87 -1.11
C ASN A 11 -10.19 6.29 -1.10
N GLU A 12 -10.37 7.01 -2.21
CA GLU A 12 -9.84 8.36 -2.40
C GLU A 12 -10.40 9.37 -1.38
N GLU A 13 -11.64 9.19 -0.93
CA GLU A 13 -12.28 10.11 0.05
C GLU A 13 -11.61 10.00 1.43
N TYR A 14 -11.28 8.78 1.83
CA TYR A 14 -10.62 8.51 3.10
C TYR A 14 -9.16 8.97 3.08
N GLU A 15 -8.44 8.66 1.99
CA GLU A 15 -7.01 8.92 1.84
C GLU A 15 -6.69 10.37 1.41
N LYS A 16 -7.70 11.11 0.92
CA LYS A 16 -7.62 12.52 0.54
C LYS A 16 -6.65 12.79 -0.62
N PHE A 17 -6.49 11.81 -1.51
CA PHE A 17 -5.74 11.96 -2.76
C PHE A 17 -6.32 11.05 -3.85
N LYS A 18 -6.19 11.47 -5.11
CA LYS A 18 -6.63 10.72 -6.28
C LYS A 18 -5.61 9.65 -6.65
N GLU A 19 -6.03 8.42 -6.84
CA GLU A 19 -5.14 7.34 -7.27
C GLU A 19 -4.62 7.62 -8.69
N LEU A 20 -3.30 7.56 -8.85
CA LEU A 20 -2.64 7.57 -10.16
C LEU A 20 -2.11 6.18 -10.54
N GLY A 21 -1.94 5.30 -9.56
CA GLY A 21 -1.61 3.90 -9.74
C GLY A 21 -1.09 3.28 -8.45
N HIS A 22 -0.80 1.99 -8.52
CA HIS A 22 -0.26 1.25 -7.39
C HIS A 22 0.74 0.19 -7.83
N TYR A 23 1.56 -0.25 -6.88
CA TYR A 23 2.47 -1.38 -6.98
C TYR A 23 2.03 -2.46 -5.99
N VAL A 24 2.18 -3.71 -6.39
CA VAL A 24 1.88 -4.89 -5.56
C VAL A 24 3.19 -5.64 -5.34
N SER A 25 3.46 -6.06 -4.09
CA SER A 25 4.63 -6.89 -3.78
C SER A 25 4.51 -8.28 -4.40
N ASP A 26 5.62 -8.98 -4.60
CA ASP A 26 5.60 -10.35 -5.15
C ASP A 26 4.79 -11.33 -4.28
N SER A 27 4.79 -11.13 -2.96
CA SER A 27 3.97 -11.93 -2.02
C SER A 27 2.48 -11.60 -2.06
N LYS A 28 2.09 -10.56 -2.81
CA LYS A 28 0.73 -9.97 -2.86
C LYS A 28 0.16 -9.49 -1.53
N SER A 29 0.98 -9.47 -0.48
CA SER A 29 0.57 -9.05 0.87
C SER A 29 0.67 -7.56 1.08
N TYR A 30 1.39 -6.83 0.21
CA TYR A 30 1.57 -5.40 0.32
C TYR A 30 1.17 -4.69 -0.97
N VAL A 31 0.54 -3.53 -0.82
CA VAL A 31 0.18 -2.64 -1.92
C VAL A 31 0.65 -1.25 -1.57
N SER A 32 1.41 -0.61 -2.46
CA SER A 32 1.71 0.82 -2.35
C SER A 32 0.93 1.58 -3.41
N VAL A 33 0.05 2.47 -2.99
CA VAL A 33 -0.75 3.32 -3.86
C VAL A 33 -0.15 4.71 -3.88
N PHE A 34 0.10 5.27 -5.06
CA PHE A 34 0.58 6.63 -5.22
C PHE A 34 -0.44 7.47 -5.99
N GLY A 35 -0.44 8.76 -5.71
CA GLY A 35 -1.43 9.64 -6.30
C GLY A 35 -1.22 11.11 -6.01
N GLU A 36 -2.22 11.92 -6.38
CA GLU A 36 -2.17 13.37 -6.37
C GLU A 36 -3.18 13.95 -5.37
N LYS A 37 -2.69 14.83 -4.49
CA LYS A 37 -3.50 15.60 -3.54
C LYS A 37 -4.16 16.78 -4.24
N ALA A 38 -5.24 17.30 -3.66
CA ALA A 38 -5.96 18.48 -4.18
C ALA A 38 -5.10 19.74 -4.36
N ASN A 39 -3.94 19.82 -3.70
CA ASN A 39 -2.99 20.94 -3.82
C ASN A 39 -1.94 20.74 -4.94
N GLY A 40 -2.07 19.72 -5.78
CA GLY A 40 -1.15 19.42 -6.89
C GLY A 40 0.15 18.73 -6.48
N ASN A 41 0.34 18.43 -5.19
CA ASN A 41 1.45 17.60 -4.74
C ASN A 41 1.10 16.12 -4.77
N PHE A 42 2.12 15.28 -4.84
CA PHE A 42 2.00 13.83 -4.87
C PHE A 42 2.30 13.20 -3.52
N THR A 43 1.70 12.04 -3.26
CA THR A 43 1.89 11.24 -2.05
C THR A 43 1.73 9.76 -2.39
N TYR A 44 2.12 8.90 -1.46
CA TYR A 44 1.76 7.48 -1.52
C TYR A 44 1.29 6.98 -0.14
N VAL A 45 0.62 5.84 -0.12
CA VAL A 45 0.23 5.09 1.08
C VAL A 45 0.53 3.61 0.85
N ILE A 46 0.77 2.87 1.92
CA ILE A 46 1.09 1.44 1.89
C ILE A 46 0.08 0.70 2.74
N TYR A 47 -0.51 -0.32 2.12
CA TYR A 47 -1.40 -1.27 2.77
C TYR A 47 -0.74 -2.63 2.91
N PHE A 48 -1.13 -3.34 3.96
CA PHE A 48 -0.82 -4.73 4.21
C PHE A 48 -2.11 -5.54 4.27
N TRP A 49 -2.10 -6.75 3.70
CA TRP A 49 -3.18 -7.71 3.83
C TRP A 49 -3.07 -8.39 5.19
N ASP A 50 -3.90 -7.93 6.12
CA ASP A 50 -3.92 -8.39 7.49
C ASP A 50 -4.89 -9.58 7.64
N LEU A 51 -4.38 -10.66 8.25
CA LEU A 51 -5.11 -11.89 8.55
C LEU A 51 -5.23 -12.14 10.06
N SER A 52 -4.82 -11.19 10.90
CA SER A 52 -4.84 -11.33 12.37
C SER A 52 -6.22 -11.62 12.93
N GLU A 53 -7.27 -11.10 12.31
CA GLU A 53 -8.66 -11.33 12.72
C GLU A 53 -9.35 -12.45 11.91
N TYR A 54 -8.65 -13.15 11.02
CA TYR A 54 -9.27 -14.15 10.13
C TYR A 54 -10.07 -15.21 10.89
N GLU A 55 -9.62 -15.63 12.07
CA GLU A 55 -10.34 -16.58 12.93
C GLU A 55 -11.66 -16.04 13.50
N HIS A 56 -11.81 -14.72 13.58
CA HIS A 56 -12.95 -14.02 14.17
C HIS A 56 -13.93 -13.48 13.12
N ILE A 57 -13.42 -12.96 12.00
CA ILE A 57 -14.23 -12.35 10.94
C ILE A 57 -14.36 -13.23 9.68
N GLY A 58 -13.56 -14.30 9.57
CA GLY A 58 -13.61 -15.25 8.46
C GLY A 58 -12.97 -14.75 7.15
N GLU A 59 -12.46 -13.53 7.13
CA GLU A 59 -11.78 -12.91 5.98
C GLU A 59 -10.59 -12.04 6.40
N GLY A 60 -9.73 -11.67 5.44
CA GLY A 60 -8.66 -10.70 5.66
C GLY A 60 -9.10 -9.29 5.33
N PHE A 61 -8.30 -8.29 5.72
CA PHE A 61 -8.57 -6.90 5.40
C PHE A 61 -7.31 -6.12 5.02
N TRP A 62 -7.47 -5.09 4.19
CA TRP A 62 -6.38 -4.18 3.86
C TRP A 62 -6.19 -3.16 4.98
N SER A 63 -5.08 -3.26 5.69
CA SER A 63 -4.70 -2.36 6.78
C SER A 63 -3.66 -1.34 6.30
N CYS A 64 -3.88 -0.06 6.57
CA CYS A 64 -2.91 0.99 6.25
C CYS A 64 -1.75 0.92 7.26
N ILE A 65 -0.53 0.71 6.77
CA ILE A 65 0.67 0.55 7.60
C ILE A 65 1.64 1.72 7.50
N GLY A 66 1.46 2.61 6.52
CA GLY A 66 2.33 3.76 6.37
C GLY A 66 1.89 4.68 5.24
N SER A 67 2.29 5.95 5.34
CA SER A 67 2.11 6.95 4.29
C SER A 67 3.43 7.63 3.98
N GLY A 68 3.63 7.95 2.71
CA GLY A 68 4.78 8.67 2.21
C GLY A 68 4.71 10.17 2.49
N GLY A 69 5.82 10.84 2.22
CA GLY A 69 5.91 12.29 2.27
C GLY A 69 5.12 12.99 1.16
N ILE A 70 5.26 14.31 1.13
CA ILE A 70 4.70 15.17 0.07
C ILE A 70 5.79 15.41 -0.97
N TYR A 71 5.49 15.14 -2.23
CA TYR A 71 6.43 15.26 -3.35
C TYR A 71 5.90 16.21 -4.41
N SER A 72 6.78 16.99 -5.05
CA SER A 72 6.42 17.88 -6.15
C SER A 72 6.47 17.21 -7.53
N SER A 73 6.89 15.94 -7.61
CA SER A 73 7.10 15.21 -8.86
C SER A 73 6.51 13.81 -8.81
N LEU A 74 5.75 13.46 -9.86
CA LEU A 74 5.21 12.12 -10.08
C LEU A 74 6.32 11.07 -10.24
N PHE A 75 7.47 11.44 -10.80
CA PHE A 75 8.59 10.51 -10.92
C PHE A 75 9.13 10.13 -9.54
N THR A 76 9.32 11.13 -8.66
CA THR A 76 9.84 10.91 -7.31
C THR A 76 8.89 10.06 -6.48
N VAL A 77 7.59 10.36 -6.48
CA VAL A 77 6.62 9.58 -5.69
C VAL A 77 6.57 8.12 -6.15
N LYS A 78 6.68 7.84 -7.46
CA LYS A 78 6.71 6.48 -8.00
C LYS A 78 7.94 5.72 -7.53
N SER A 79 9.12 6.36 -7.61
CA SER A 79 10.37 5.77 -7.14
C SER A 79 10.34 5.48 -5.64
N GLU A 80 9.83 6.40 -4.82
CA GLU A 80 9.74 6.23 -3.37
C GLU A 80 8.70 5.17 -2.97
N ALA A 81 7.50 5.20 -3.57
CA ALA A 81 6.46 4.20 -3.37
C ALA A 81 6.97 2.78 -3.66
N LYS A 82 7.68 2.60 -4.79
CA LYS A 82 8.28 1.31 -5.16
C LYS A 82 9.41 0.90 -4.22
N ARG A 83 10.27 1.84 -3.82
CA ARG A 83 11.39 1.58 -2.90
C ARG A 83 10.87 1.12 -1.55
N GLU A 84 9.91 1.84 -0.99
CA GLU A 84 9.34 1.54 0.32
C GLU A 84 8.61 0.20 0.33
N LEU A 85 7.84 -0.09 -0.73
CA LEU A 85 7.22 -1.40 -0.91
C LEU A 85 8.25 -2.54 -0.89
N CYS A 86 9.38 -2.36 -1.59
CA CYS A 86 10.46 -3.34 -1.64
C CYS A 86 11.15 -3.51 -0.27
N LEU A 87 11.40 -2.41 0.45
CA LEU A 87 12.00 -2.46 1.78
C LEU A 87 11.11 -3.25 2.75
N ILE A 88 9.82 -2.93 2.78
CA ILE A 88 8.84 -3.57 3.66
C ILE A 88 8.62 -5.04 3.26
N SER A 89 8.57 -5.36 1.97
CA SER A 89 8.41 -6.75 1.54
C SER A 89 9.62 -7.62 1.90
N ASN A 90 10.83 -7.05 1.92
CA ASN A 90 12.06 -7.77 2.27
C ASN A 90 12.28 -7.92 3.78
N LEU A 91 11.69 -7.03 4.60
CA LEU A 91 11.77 -7.10 6.06
C LEU A 91 11.08 -8.35 6.65
N ASN A 92 10.21 -9.02 5.90
CA ASN A 92 9.56 -10.27 6.33
C ASN A 92 10.41 -11.55 6.16
N ILE A 93 11.70 -11.45 5.79
CA ILE A 93 12.59 -12.63 5.71
C ILE A 93 13.35 -12.90 7.02
N THR A 94 13.19 -12.10 8.09
CA THR A 94 13.89 -12.41 9.36
C THR A 94 13.13 -11.94 10.59
N ARG A 95 12.25 -12.79 11.11
CA ARG A 95 12.03 -12.86 12.57
C ARG A 95 12.52 -14.22 13.04
N ILE A 96 13.70 -14.18 13.68
CA ILE A 96 14.35 -15.28 14.42
C ILE A 96 13.51 -15.59 15.65
#